data_AF-A0AAN7IJ58-F1
#
_entry.id   AF-A0AAN7IJ58-F1
#
_cell.length_a   1.000
_cell.length_b   1.000
_cell.length_c   1.000
_cell.angle_alpha   90.00
_cell.angle_beta   90.00
_cell.angle_gamma   90.00
#
_symmetry.space_group_name_H-M   'P 1'
#
loop_
_entity.id
_entity.type
_entity.pdbx_description
1 polymer ?
#
loop_
_entity_poly.entity_id
_entity_poly.type
_entity_poly.pdbx_seq_one_letter_code
_entity_poly.pdbx_strand_id
1 'polypeptide(L)'
;MGGEAKDQQSPLLRRCSSPEEPLERTDESGSLSGGLRGSSILTFLYVVYTSIKTAVFSNKLNSLIVFGPAAILVQKLTDKSAWVFFLSLVGITPLAERLGYATEQLAFYTGPTVGGLLNATFGNATELIISILAMKSGMIRVVQLSLLGSILSNLLLELGCAFFYGGFVLHKEQLFNKTTAVVNSRLLFVAVIGLLFPAVLHYTHTEVYFGKSELALSRFSSCIMLVTYAAYLFFQLKNQRNLNVPLNEEGFQIDEGSYDDEAPQISKWESVIWLLIISACVSILSEYLVDTIKRASIALNMPVSFISVILLPLVGNAIDHASAYICHERQA
;
A
#
# COMPACT_ATOMS: atom_id res chain seq x y z
N MET A 1 61.98 34.97 -22.36
CA MET A 1 61.99 36.14 -21.46
C MET A 1 60.77 36.01 -20.56
N GLY A 2 60.83 35.57 -19.31
CA GLY A 2 61.95 35.41 -18.39
C GLY A 2 61.58 36.06 -17.06
N GLY A 3 61.48 35.25 -16.00
CA GLY A 3 61.51 35.62 -14.58
C GLY A 3 60.23 36.21 -13.97
N GLU A 4 59.85 35.95 -12.71
CA GLU A 4 60.50 35.21 -11.62
C GLU A 4 59.44 34.93 -10.54
N ALA A 5 59.60 33.78 -9.88
CA ALA A 5 58.97 33.41 -8.62
C ALA A 5 59.64 34.13 -7.43
N LYS A 6 58.93 34.26 -6.30
CA LYS A 6 59.57 34.26 -4.97
C LYS A 6 58.69 33.58 -3.93
N ASP A 7 59.20 32.43 -3.47
CA ASP A 7 59.04 31.86 -2.13
C ASP A 7 59.34 32.89 -1.04
N GLN A 8 58.65 32.78 0.11
CA GLN A 8 59.22 32.65 1.47
C GLN A 8 58.09 32.83 2.53
N GLN A 9 58.02 32.21 3.71
CA GLN A 9 58.61 31.05 4.39
C GLN A 9 58.01 31.10 5.82
N SER A 10 57.49 29.99 6.33
CA SER A 10 57.17 29.79 7.75
C SER A 10 58.43 29.90 8.63
N PRO A 11 58.30 30.16 9.94
CA PRO A 11 58.89 29.18 10.87
C PRO A 11 58.11 28.94 12.19
N LEU A 12 57.96 27.64 12.51
CA LEU A 12 58.29 26.95 13.79
C LEU A 12 57.53 27.33 15.08
N LEU A 13 57.28 26.48 16.10
CA LEU A 13 57.37 25.04 16.38
C LEU A 13 56.93 24.88 17.86
N ARG A 14 56.15 23.84 18.19
CA ARG A 14 56.37 22.94 19.36
C ARG A 14 55.31 21.82 19.33
N ARG A 15 55.65 20.56 18.95
CA ARG A 15 56.15 19.44 19.79
C ARG A 15 55.27 19.22 21.04
N CYS A 16 54.68 18.04 21.30
CA CYS A 16 55.25 16.69 21.40
C CYS A 16 54.11 15.65 21.40
N SER A 17 54.16 14.60 20.56
CA SER A 17 54.52 13.19 20.86
C SER A 17 53.58 12.44 21.83
N SER A 18 52.99 11.36 21.30
CA SER A 18 52.20 10.29 21.93
C SER A 18 52.98 9.45 22.96
N PRO A 19 52.30 8.61 23.77
CA PRO A 19 52.18 7.17 23.42
C PRO A 19 50.82 6.51 23.77
N GLU A 20 50.64 5.31 23.22
CA GLU A 20 49.49 4.40 23.37
C GLU A 20 49.42 3.66 24.73
N GLU A 21 48.20 3.18 25.04
CA GLU A 21 47.84 1.91 25.74
C GLU A 21 47.84 1.85 27.31
N PRO A 22 47.21 0.82 27.96
CA PRO A 22 45.78 0.71 28.28
C PRO A 22 45.50 0.46 29.80
N LEU A 23 44.39 0.94 30.36
CA LEU A 23 43.97 0.65 31.74
C LEU A 23 42.46 0.85 31.86
N GLU A 24 41.69 0.17 32.69
CA GLU A 24 41.77 -1.09 33.43
C GLU A 24 40.32 -1.28 33.91
N ARG A 25 39.88 -2.53 34.02
CA ARG A 25 38.56 -2.86 34.56
C ARG A 25 38.60 -2.65 36.08
N THR A 26 37.93 -1.63 36.60
CA THR A 26 37.60 -1.55 38.03
C THR A 26 36.09 -1.71 38.22
N ASP A 27 35.75 -2.88 38.75
CA ASP A 27 34.47 -3.18 39.37
C ASP A 27 34.29 -2.28 40.60
N GLU A 28 33.36 -1.32 40.55
CA GLU A 28 32.72 -0.79 41.75
C GLU A 28 31.25 -1.16 41.74
N SER A 29 30.96 -2.26 42.43
CA SER A 29 29.65 -2.63 42.93
C SER A 29 29.20 -1.62 43.98
N GLY A 30 28.60 -0.51 43.53
CA GLY A 30 27.76 0.36 44.34
C GLY A 30 26.30 -0.08 44.23
N SER A 31 25.79 -0.68 45.29
CA SER A 31 24.39 -1.10 45.39
C SER A 31 23.42 0.09 45.26
N LEU A 32 22.65 0.14 44.17
CA LEU A 32 21.34 0.79 44.19
C LEU A 32 20.28 -0.23 43.74
N SER A 33 19.83 -0.97 44.73
CA SER A 33 18.65 -1.82 44.67
C SER A 33 17.40 -0.98 44.39
N GLY A 34 16.58 -1.43 43.42
CA GLY A 34 15.15 -1.13 43.40
C GLY A 34 14.70 0.07 42.55
N GLY A 35 14.72 -0.05 41.22
CA GLY A 35 14.04 0.93 40.35
C GLY A 35 13.85 0.55 38.87
N LEU A 36 14.59 -0.44 38.35
CA LEU A 36 14.68 -0.66 36.90
C LEU A 36 13.53 -1.43 36.24
N ARG A 37 12.55 -1.95 37.00
CA ARG A 37 11.49 -2.81 36.44
C ARG A 37 10.17 -2.08 36.17
N GLY A 38 9.93 -0.96 36.85
CA GLY A 38 8.76 -0.10 36.62
C GLY A 38 8.92 0.82 35.41
N SER A 39 10.14 1.34 35.19
CA SER A 39 10.44 2.27 34.09
C SER A 39 10.32 1.62 32.70
N SER A 40 10.80 0.38 32.53
CA SER A 40 10.70 -0.33 31.23
C SER A 40 9.28 -0.69 30.84
N ILE A 41 8.39 -1.00 31.81
CA ILE A 41 6.99 -1.33 31.52
C ILE A 41 6.20 -0.07 31.19
N LEU A 42 6.40 1.03 31.92
CA LEU A 42 5.77 2.32 31.60
C LEU A 42 6.26 2.89 30.26
N THR A 43 7.56 2.75 29.96
CA THR A 43 8.11 3.16 28.66
C THR A 43 7.59 2.26 27.53
N PHE A 44 7.51 0.95 27.75
CA PHE A 44 6.91 0.02 26.79
C PHE A 44 5.42 0.28 26.57
N LEU A 45 4.64 0.51 27.63
CA LEU A 45 3.24 0.88 27.54
C LEU A 45 3.04 2.24 26.86
N TYR A 46 3.95 3.20 27.08
CA TYR A 46 3.94 4.50 26.42
C TYR A 46 4.29 4.40 24.93
N VAL A 47 5.27 3.58 24.56
CA VAL A 47 5.62 3.27 23.17
C VAL A 47 4.45 2.55 22.49
N VAL A 48 3.89 1.50 23.12
CA VAL A 48 2.71 0.78 22.61
C VAL A 48 1.51 1.71 22.48
N TYR A 49 1.26 2.59 23.46
CA TYR A 49 0.18 3.57 23.41
C TYR A 49 0.39 4.60 22.29
N THR A 50 1.62 5.07 22.10
CA THR A 50 1.96 6.01 21.02
C THR A 50 1.85 5.33 19.66
N SER A 51 2.31 4.09 19.52
CA SER A 51 2.17 3.27 18.31
C SER A 51 0.70 2.94 18.02
N ILE A 52 -0.13 2.67 19.02
CA ILE A 52 -1.59 2.52 18.87
C ILE A 52 -2.22 3.85 18.45
N LYS A 53 -1.81 4.98 19.04
CA LYS A 53 -2.32 6.29 18.67
C LYS A 53 -1.95 6.66 17.23
N THR A 54 -0.72 6.39 16.80
CA THR A 54 -0.26 6.67 15.44
C THR A 54 -0.88 5.71 14.43
N ALA A 55 -0.96 4.42 14.73
CA ALA A 55 -1.62 3.45 13.85
C ALA A 55 -3.14 3.71 13.79
N VAL A 56 -3.83 3.86 14.91
CA VAL A 56 -5.29 3.86 14.97
C VAL A 56 -5.91 5.26 14.94
N PHE A 57 -5.20 6.36 15.23
CA PHE A 57 -5.82 7.69 15.33
C PHE A 57 -5.12 8.80 14.52
N SER A 58 -4.15 8.48 13.67
CA SER A 58 -3.42 9.51 12.91
C SER A 58 -4.24 10.15 11.77
N ASN A 59 -5.18 9.43 11.16
CA ASN A 59 -5.97 9.94 10.04
C ASN A 59 -7.45 10.18 10.43
N LYS A 60 -8.07 11.25 9.88
CA LYS A 60 -9.49 11.58 10.05
C LYS A 60 -10.42 10.42 9.64
N LEU A 61 -9.98 9.60 8.68
CA LEU A 61 -10.68 8.38 8.27
C LEU A 61 -10.78 7.33 9.37
N ASN A 62 -9.87 7.30 10.34
CA ASN A 62 -9.90 6.28 11.39
C ASN A 62 -11.07 6.41 12.37
N SER A 63 -11.76 7.55 12.39
CA SER A 63 -13.05 7.68 13.09
C SER A 63 -14.08 6.66 12.57
N LEU A 64 -13.95 6.20 11.33
CA LEU A 64 -14.84 5.20 10.73
C LEU A 64 -14.59 3.77 11.25
N ILE A 65 -13.47 3.50 11.95
CA ILE A 65 -13.17 2.15 12.49
C ILE A 65 -14.28 1.67 13.44
N VAL A 66 -14.97 2.59 14.12
CA VAL A 66 -16.10 2.27 15.01
C VAL A 66 -17.25 1.56 14.28
N PHE A 67 -17.39 1.76 12.97
CA PHE A 67 -18.43 1.10 12.17
C PHE A 67 -18.18 -0.40 12.01
N GLY A 68 -16.95 -0.88 12.12
CA GLY A 68 -16.61 -2.30 12.08
C GLY A 68 -17.29 -3.09 13.23
N PRO A 69 -16.98 -2.78 14.50
CA PRO A 69 -17.67 -3.38 15.65
C PRO A 69 -19.20 -3.15 15.62
N ALA A 70 -19.64 -1.99 15.13
CA ALA A 70 -21.07 -1.71 14.97
C ALA A 70 -21.74 -2.66 13.97
N ALA A 71 -21.09 -3.00 12.86
CA ALA A 71 -21.60 -3.96 11.88
C ALA A 71 -21.84 -5.33 12.52
N ILE A 72 -20.88 -5.81 13.32
CA ILE A 72 -20.98 -7.08 14.06
C ILE A 72 -22.12 -7.03 15.07
N LEU A 73 -22.28 -5.92 15.79
CA LEU A 73 -23.34 -5.74 16.77
C LEU A 73 -24.73 -5.72 16.11
N VAL A 74 -24.89 -4.99 15.01
CA VAL A 74 -26.15 -4.92 14.26
C VAL A 74 -26.53 -6.28 13.67
N GLN A 75 -25.56 -7.04 13.16
CA GLN A 75 -25.81 -8.40 12.67
C GLN A 75 -26.33 -9.31 13.79
N LYS A 76 -25.80 -9.19 15.02
CA LYS A 76 -26.26 -9.99 16.16
C LYS A 76 -27.63 -9.56 16.70
N LEU A 77 -27.98 -8.27 16.59
CA LEU A 77 -29.18 -7.73 17.25
C LEU A 77 -30.39 -7.58 16.33
N THR A 78 -30.20 -7.22 15.06
CA THR A 78 -31.30 -6.68 14.22
C THR A 78 -31.51 -7.44 12.91
N ASP A 79 -30.58 -8.32 12.50
CA ASP A 79 -30.57 -9.06 11.23
C ASP A 79 -30.84 -8.21 9.97
N LYS A 80 -30.75 -6.88 10.09
CA LYS A 80 -30.96 -5.90 9.01
C LYS A 80 -29.75 -5.89 8.10
N SER A 81 -29.78 -6.76 7.10
CA SER A 81 -28.65 -7.00 6.20
C SER A 81 -28.16 -5.78 5.42
N ALA A 82 -29.04 -4.81 5.12
CA ALA A 82 -28.62 -3.56 4.46
C ALA A 82 -27.71 -2.68 5.34
N TRP A 83 -28.03 -2.60 6.64
CA TRP A 83 -27.22 -1.85 7.61
C TRP A 83 -25.90 -2.56 7.89
N VAL A 84 -25.92 -3.89 8.01
CA VAL A 84 -24.68 -4.67 8.16
C VAL A 84 -23.79 -4.50 6.95
N PHE A 85 -24.33 -4.56 5.73
CA PHE A 85 -23.58 -4.30 4.51
C PHE A 85 -22.92 -2.91 4.53
N PHE A 86 -23.69 -1.85 4.79
CA PHE A 86 -23.18 -0.49 4.79
C PHE A 86 -22.15 -0.25 5.89
N LEU A 87 -22.41 -0.73 7.11
CA LEU A 87 -21.49 -0.57 8.24
C LEU A 87 -20.19 -1.36 8.02
N SER A 88 -20.25 -2.56 7.45
CA SER A 88 -19.06 -3.32 7.06
C SER A 88 -18.27 -2.60 5.97
N LEU A 89 -18.94 -2.09 4.94
CA LEU A 89 -18.32 -1.34 3.84
C LEU A 89 -17.54 -0.12 4.36
N VAL A 90 -18.19 0.70 5.18
CA VAL A 90 -17.59 1.89 5.80
C VAL A 90 -16.51 1.52 6.80
N GLY A 91 -16.70 0.44 7.57
CA GLY A 91 -15.72 -0.03 8.56
C GLY A 91 -14.44 -0.62 7.95
N ILE A 92 -14.52 -1.23 6.77
CA ILE A 92 -13.34 -1.76 6.06
C ILE A 92 -12.49 -0.63 5.47
N THR A 93 -13.11 0.48 5.04
CA THR A 93 -12.41 1.61 4.39
C THR A 93 -11.18 2.11 5.16
N PRO A 94 -11.26 2.47 6.46
CA PRO A 94 -10.07 2.89 7.21
C PRO A 94 -9.11 1.74 7.53
N LEU A 95 -9.61 0.50 7.63
CA LEU A 95 -8.73 -0.65 7.82
C LEU A 95 -7.90 -0.94 6.58
N ALA A 96 -8.48 -0.78 5.39
CA ALA A 96 -7.76 -0.89 4.12
C ALA A 96 -6.66 0.17 4.05
N GLU A 97 -6.98 1.44 4.34
CA GLU A 97 -5.99 2.52 4.41
C GLU A 97 -4.84 2.19 5.38
N ARG A 98 -5.16 1.66 6.57
CA ARG A 98 -4.14 1.28 7.56
C ARG A 98 -3.34 0.05 7.20
N LEU A 99 -3.91 -0.87 6.44
CA LEU A 99 -3.18 -2.01 5.91
C LEU A 99 -2.11 -1.55 4.92
N GLY A 100 -2.44 -0.59 4.04
CA GLY A 100 -1.49 0.07 3.15
C GLY A 100 -0.37 0.76 3.91
N TYR A 101 -0.72 1.62 4.88
CA TYR A 101 0.26 2.30 5.73
C TYR A 101 1.21 1.31 6.44
N ALA A 102 0.68 0.25 7.08
CA ALA A 102 1.52 -0.75 7.74
C ALA A 102 2.45 -1.48 6.77
N THR A 103 2.00 -1.69 5.53
CA THR A 103 2.78 -2.30 4.45
C THR A 103 3.93 -1.39 4.03
N GLU A 104 3.66 -0.11 3.84
CA GLU A 104 4.66 0.91 3.51
C GLU A 104 5.71 1.05 4.62
N GLN A 105 5.27 1.13 5.88
CA GLN A 105 6.17 1.17 7.04
C GLN A 105 7.06 -0.08 7.13
N LEU A 106 6.55 -1.26 6.76
CA LEU A 106 7.35 -2.48 6.71
C LEU A 106 8.32 -2.50 5.52
N ALA A 107 7.99 -1.84 4.41
CA ALA A 107 8.83 -1.76 3.22
C ALA A 107 10.17 -1.05 3.50
N PHE A 108 10.18 -0.02 4.35
CA PHE A 108 11.41 0.68 4.79
C PHE A 108 12.45 -0.26 5.43
N TYR A 109 12.01 -1.32 6.09
CA TYR A 109 12.90 -2.25 6.82
C TYR A 109 13.30 -3.51 6.04
N THR A 110 12.71 -3.74 4.88
CA THR A 110 12.87 -5.00 4.12
C THR A 110 13.68 -4.84 2.83
N GLY A 111 14.05 -3.60 2.50
CA GLY A 111 14.84 -3.25 1.33
C GLY A 111 13.99 -3.22 0.05
N PRO A 112 14.53 -2.65 -1.06
CA PRO A 112 13.72 -2.33 -2.24
C PRO A 112 12.99 -3.55 -2.86
N THR A 113 13.67 -4.69 -2.94
CA THR A 113 13.11 -5.92 -3.53
C THR A 113 11.95 -6.49 -2.73
N VAL A 114 12.15 -6.71 -1.43
CA VAL A 114 11.13 -7.32 -0.56
C VAL A 114 10.03 -6.30 -0.24
N GLY A 115 10.38 -5.04 -0.03
CA GLY A 115 9.43 -3.94 0.15
C GLY A 115 8.50 -3.76 -1.05
N GLY A 116 9.04 -3.79 -2.27
CA GLY A 116 8.23 -3.74 -3.49
C GLY A 116 7.27 -4.93 -3.62
N LEU A 117 7.70 -6.14 -3.25
CA LEU A 117 6.85 -7.33 -3.25
C LEU A 117 5.76 -7.27 -2.16
N LEU A 118 6.11 -6.75 -0.98
CA LEU A 118 5.17 -6.52 0.12
C LEU A 118 4.09 -5.52 -0.30
N ASN A 119 4.47 -4.40 -0.92
CA ASN A 119 3.52 -3.41 -1.41
C ASN A 119 2.61 -3.98 -2.49
N ALA A 120 3.18 -4.71 -3.46
CA ALA A 120 2.40 -5.39 -4.50
C ALA A 120 1.34 -6.35 -3.94
N THR A 121 1.64 -7.02 -2.82
CA THR A 121 0.77 -8.05 -2.23
C THR A 121 -0.20 -7.47 -1.21
N PHE A 122 0.32 -6.79 -0.19
CA PHE A 122 -0.46 -6.29 0.93
C PHE A 122 -1.11 -4.92 0.66
N GLY A 123 -0.59 -4.14 -0.30
CA GLY A 123 -1.27 -2.93 -0.79
C GLY A 123 -2.64 -3.26 -1.42
N ASN A 124 -2.75 -4.42 -2.08
CA ASN A 124 -3.99 -4.92 -2.68
C ASN A 124 -4.69 -6.00 -1.82
N ALA A 125 -4.26 -6.20 -0.56
CA ALA A 125 -4.76 -7.33 0.24
C ALA A 125 -6.25 -7.21 0.57
N THR A 126 -6.78 -5.99 0.77
CA THR A 126 -8.22 -5.80 1.01
C THR A 126 -9.06 -6.34 -0.15
N GLU A 127 -8.71 -5.97 -1.38
CA GLU A 127 -9.39 -6.45 -2.58
C GLU A 127 -9.26 -7.97 -2.73
N LEU A 128 -8.06 -8.51 -2.49
CA LEU A 128 -7.79 -9.95 -2.56
C LEU A 128 -8.60 -10.73 -1.53
N ILE A 129 -8.67 -10.26 -0.28
CA ILE A 129 -9.43 -10.89 0.82
C ILE A 129 -10.93 -10.92 0.48
N ILE A 130 -11.50 -9.78 0.07
CA ILE A 130 -12.92 -9.69 -0.32
C ILE A 130 -13.19 -10.63 -1.50
N SER A 131 -12.31 -10.66 -2.50
CA SER A 131 -12.43 -11.52 -3.68
C SER A 131 -12.38 -13.00 -3.32
N ILE A 132 -11.43 -13.43 -2.48
CA ILE A 132 -11.32 -14.82 -2.04
C ILE A 132 -12.57 -15.26 -1.27
N LEU A 133 -13.06 -14.43 -0.35
CA LEU A 133 -14.27 -14.74 0.43
C LEU A 133 -15.51 -14.81 -0.48
N ALA A 134 -15.66 -13.86 -1.41
CA ALA A 134 -16.75 -13.91 -2.38
C ALA A 134 -16.68 -15.14 -3.30
N MET A 135 -15.48 -15.56 -3.73
CA MET A 135 -15.29 -16.81 -4.47
C MET A 135 -15.68 -18.03 -3.64
N LYS A 136 -15.29 -18.09 -2.36
CA LYS A 136 -15.67 -19.17 -1.44
C LYS A 136 -17.19 -19.25 -1.25
N SER A 137 -17.88 -18.12 -1.26
CA SER A 137 -19.35 -18.05 -1.22
C SER A 137 -20.02 -18.25 -2.60
N GLY A 138 -19.27 -18.68 -3.62
CA GLY A 138 -19.78 -18.99 -4.96
C GLY A 138 -20.17 -17.77 -5.79
N MET A 139 -19.78 -16.56 -5.38
CA MET A 139 -20.17 -15.30 -6.03
C MET A 139 -19.14 -14.87 -7.08
N ILE A 140 -18.85 -15.75 -8.04
CA ILE A 140 -17.85 -15.48 -9.10
C ILE A 140 -18.17 -14.20 -9.87
N ARG A 141 -19.45 -13.93 -10.13
CA ARG A 141 -19.85 -12.70 -10.83
C ARG A 141 -19.55 -11.44 -10.03
N VAL A 142 -19.65 -11.48 -8.70
CA VAL A 142 -19.29 -10.35 -7.84
C VAL A 142 -17.79 -10.06 -7.98
N VAL A 143 -16.96 -11.10 -7.98
CA VAL A 143 -15.50 -10.99 -8.09
C VAL A 143 -15.06 -10.46 -9.45
N GLN A 144 -15.65 -10.97 -10.54
CA GLN A 144 -15.38 -10.47 -11.89
C GLN A 144 -15.69 -8.97 -12.00
N LEU A 145 -16.84 -8.57 -11.44
CA LEU A 145 -17.31 -7.19 -11.50
C LEU A 145 -16.52 -6.26 -10.56
N SER A 146 -16.08 -6.74 -9.40
CA SER A 146 -15.24 -5.96 -8.49
C SER A 146 -13.84 -5.73 -9.06
N LEU A 147 -13.20 -6.75 -9.64
CA LEU A 147 -11.89 -6.58 -10.30
C LEU A 147 -11.97 -5.60 -11.48
N LEU A 148 -13.03 -5.68 -12.29
CA LEU A 148 -13.27 -4.74 -13.38
C LEU A 148 -13.52 -3.31 -12.84
N GLY A 149 -14.28 -3.21 -11.75
CA GLY A 149 -14.53 -1.95 -11.08
C GLY A 149 -13.27 -1.32 -10.47
N SER A 150 -12.34 -2.13 -9.92
CA SER A 150 -11.04 -1.67 -9.42
C SER A 150 -10.20 -1.04 -10.53
N ILE A 151 -10.14 -1.69 -11.69
CA ILE A 151 -9.50 -1.10 -12.88
C ILE A 151 -10.17 0.23 -13.27
N LEU A 152 -11.49 0.29 -13.33
CA LEU A 152 -12.21 1.52 -13.68
C LEU A 152 -12.01 2.63 -12.64
N SER A 153 -11.99 2.30 -11.35
CA SER A 153 -11.76 3.25 -10.26
C SER A 153 -10.40 3.92 -10.43
N ASN A 154 -9.34 3.15 -10.65
CA ASN A 154 -7.99 3.70 -10.72
C ASN A 154 -7.80 4.54 -12.00
N LEU A 155 -8.36 4.09 -13.13
CA LEU A 155 -8.19 4.77 -14.42
C LEU A 155 -9.04 6.03 -14.57
N LEU A 156 -10.24 6.06 -14.00
CA LEU A 156 -11.19 7.16 -14.20
C LEU A 156 -11.39 7.98 -12.94
N LEU A 157 -11.70 7.33 -11.81
CA LEU A 157 -12.07 8.02 -10.58
C LEU A 157 -10.83 8.63 -9.91
N GLU A 158 -9.80 7.84 -9.64
CA GLU A 158 -8.58 8.32 -8.98
C GLU A 158 -7.81 9.29 -9.86
N LEU A 159 -7.54 8.91 -11.11
CA LEU A 159 -6.88 9.78 -12.06
C LEU A 159 -7.68 11.07 -12.32
N GLY A 160 -9.00 10.96 -12.44
CA GLY A 160 -9.89 12.11 -12.63
C GLY A 160 -9.89 13.05 -11.43
N CYS A 161 -9.94 12.53 -10.21
CA CYS A 161 -9.80 13.31 -8.98
C CYS A 161 -8.43 13.99 -8.88
N ALA A 162 -7.35 13.29 -9.24
CA ALA A 162 -6.00 13.84 -9.23
C ALA A 162 -5.83 15.00 -10.21
N PHE A 163 -6.37 14.88 -11.43
CA PHE A 163 -6.37 15.97 -12.42
C PHE A 163 -7.30 17.11 -12.03
N PHE A 164 -8.51 16.80 -11.56
CA PHE A 164 -9.47 17.81 -11.13
C PHE A 164 -8.88 18.63 -9.99
N TYR A 165 -8.32 17.99 -8.98
CA TYR A 165 -7.74 18.68 -7.84
C TYR A 165 -6.45 19.43 -8.22
N GLY A 166 -5.50 18.75 -8.88
CA GLY A 166 -4.22 19.35 -9.24
C GLY A 166 -4.33 20.53 -10.21
N GLY A 167 -5.24 20.44 -11.19
CA GLY A 167 -5.48 21.50 -12.15
C GLY A 167 -6.38 22.61 -11.60
N PHE A 168 -7.55 22.27 -11.04
CA PHE A 168 -8.57 23.26 -10.68
C PHE A 168 -8.37 23.85 -9.28
N VAL A 169 -7.95 23.07 -8.30
CA VAL A 169 -7.81 23.57 -6.92
C VAL A 169 -6.44 24.21 -6.73
N LEU A 170 -5.37 23.52 -7.12
CA LEU A 170 -4.00 24.00 -6.95
C LEU A 170 -3.55 25.00 -8.04
N HIS A 171 -4.30 25.14 -9.14
CA HIS A 171 -4.00 26.04 -10.27
C HIS A 171 -2.56 25.88 -10.81
N LYS A 172 -2.02 24.65 -10.82
CA LYS A 172 -0.66 24.35 -11.27
C LYS A 172 -0.68 23.39 -12.46
N GLU A 173 0.18 23.63 -13.44
CA GLU A 173 0.46 22.65 -14.48
C GLU A 173 1.17 21.44 -13.83
N GLN A 174 0.58 20.25 -13.97
CA GLN A 174 1.16 19.01 -13.47
C GLN A 174 2.14 18.47 -14.50
N LEU A 175 3.42 18.36 -14.13
CA LEU A 175 4.46 17.79 -14.98
C LEU A 175 4.55 16.27 -14.75
N PHE A 176 4.60 15.51 -15.84
CA PHE A 176 4.73 14.06 -15.79
C PHE A 176 5.94 13.59 -16.58
N ASN A 177 6.62 12.56 -16.06
CA ASN A 177 7.67 11.88 -16.81
C ASN A 177 7.05 11.10 -17.98
N LYS A 178 7.27 11.59 -19.20
CA LYS A 178 6.75 10.99 -20.44
C LYS A 178 7.15 9.52 -20.59
N THR A 179 8.37 9.17 -20.22
CA THR A 179 8.89 7.80 -20.37
C THR A 179 8.15 6.83 -19.45
N THR A 180 8.01 7.17 -18.17
CA THR A 180 7.31 6.34 -17.17
C THR A 180 5.83 6.20 -17.51
N ALA A 181 5.16 7.31 -17.88
CA ALA A 181 3.76 7.30 -18.28
C ALA A 181 3.52 6.39 -19.51
N VAL A 182 4.40 6.44 -20.51
CA VAL A 182 4.31 5.59 -21.71
C VAL A 182 4.52 4.11 -21.37
N VAL A 183 5.48 3.77 -20.51
CA VAL A 183 5.71 2.37 -20.09
C VAL A 183 4.49 1.83 -19.33
N ASN A 184 3.96 2.58 -18.35
CA ASN A 184 2.81 2.17 -17.56
C ASN A 184 1.54 2.05 -18.42
N SER A 185 1.32 2.98 -19.34
CA SER A 185 0.20 2.91 -20.29
C SER A 185 0.26 1.67 -21.18
N ARG A 186 1.46 1.28 -21.66
CA ARG A 186 1.63 0.05 -22.46
C ARG A 186 1.40 -1.23 -21.64
N LEU A 187 1.88 -1.28 -20.40
CA LEU A 187 1.65 -2.42 -19.51
C LEU A 187 0.16 -2.60 -19.21
N LEU A 188 -0.54 -1.51 -18.91
CA LEU A 188 -1.98 -1.50 -18.71
C LEU A 188 -2.73 -1.98 -19.97
N PHE A 189 -2.32 -1.51 -21.15
CA PHE A 189 -2.94 -1.92 -22.41
C PHE A 189 -2.81 -3.42 -22.66
N VAL A 190 -1.63 -4.00 -22.41
CA VAL A 190 -1.42 -5.46 -22.51
C VAL A 190 -2.29 -6.21 -21.50
N ALA A 191 -2.40 -5.72 -20.26
CA ALA A 191 -3.25 -6.33 -19.24
C ALA A 191 -4.74 -6.32 -19.64
N VAL A 192 -5.24 -5.18 -20.12
CA VAL A 192 -6.63 -5.05 -20.57
C VAL A 192 -6.93 -5.97 -21.76
N ILE A 193 -6.03 -6.07 -22.75
CA ILE A 193 -6.19 -7.02 -23.87
C ILE A 193 -6.22 -8.47 -23.37
N GLY A 194 -5.32 -8.83 -22.44
CA GLY A 194 -5.26 -10.17 -21.87
C GLY A 194 -6.56 -10.58 -21.18
N LEU A 195 -7.22 -9.63 -20.50
CA LEU A 195 -8.54 -9.81 -19.88
C LEU A 195 -9.70 -9.82 -20.89
N LEU A 196 -9.58 -9.05 -21.99
CA LEU A 196 -10.62 -8.93 -23.00
C LEU A 196 -10.80 -10.22 -23.82
N PHE A 197 -9.71 -10.96 -24.08
CA PHE A 197 -9.75 -12.09 -25.00
C PHE A 197 -10.70 -13.22 -24.56
N PRO A 198 -10.68 -13.70 -23.29
CA PRO A 198 -11.68 -14.65 -22.83
C PRO A 198 -13.11 -14.08 -22.81
N ALA A 199 -13.27 -12.79 -22.49
CA ALA A 199 -14.58 -12.14 -22.45
C ALA A 199 -15.24 -12.03 -23.83
N VAL A 200 -14.45 -11.73 -24.87
CA VAL A 200 -14.92 -11.72 -26.26
C VAL A 200 -15.36 -13.12 -26.68
N LEU A 201 -14.58 -14.16 -26.37
CA LEU A 201 -14.93 -15.54 -26.71
C LEU A 201 -16.27 -15.96 -26.07
N HIS A 202 -16.48 -15.59 -24.79
CA HIS A 202 -17.75 -15.83 -24.09
C HIS A 202 -18.92 -15.10 -24.78
N TYR A 203 -18.71 -13.85 -25.22
CA TYR A 203 -19.77 -13.05 -25.84
C TYR A 203 -20.11 -13.48 -27.28
N THR A 204 -19.10 -13.84 -28.07
CA THR A 204 -19.30 -14.25 -29.48
C THR A 204 -19.80 -15.68 -29.61
N HIS A 205 -19.69 -16.48 -28.55
CA HIS A 205 -20.02 -17.92 -28.55
C HIS A 205 -19.32 -18.71 -29.67
N THR A 206 -18.13 -18.25 -30.08
CA THR A 206 -17.33 -18.89 -31.16
C THR A 206 -16.47 -20.04 -30.64
N GLU A 207 -16.75 -20.54 -29.45
CA GLU A 207 -15.97 -21.59 -28.81
C GLU A 207 -16.36 -23.00 -29.29
N VAL A 208 -15.37 -23.91 -29.32
CA VAL A 208 -15.57 -25.30 -29.78
C VAL A 208 -16.32 -26.12 -28.73
N TYR A 209 -16.01 -25.92 -27.45
CA TYR A 209 -16.66 -26.59 -26.33
C TYR A 209 -17.24 -25.55 -25.36
N PHE A 210 -18.56 -25.43 -25.34
CA PHE A 210 -19.28 -24.45 -24.54
C PHE A 210 -18.81 -24.41 -23.08
N GLY A 211 -18.36 -23.24 -22.60
CA GLY A 211 -17.82 -22.96 -21.27
C GLY A 211 -16.46 -23.60 -20.94
N LYS A 212 -16.08 -24.71 -21.57
CA LYS A 212 -14.78 -25.37 -21.33
C LYS A 212 -13.63 -24.64 -22.03
N SER A 213 -13.86 -24.19 -23.25
CA SER A 213 -12.88 -23.45 -24.04
C SER A 213 -12.63 -22.05 -23.44
N GLU A 214 -13.69 -21.33 -23.06
CA GLU A 214 -13.56 -20.06 -22.32
C GLU A 214 -12.74 -20.20 -21.03
N LEU A 215 -13.02 -21.22 -20.21
CA LEU A 215 -12.32 -21.42 -18.94
C LEU A 215 -10.85 -21.80 -19.16
N ALA A 216 -10.56 -22.66 -20.13
CA ALA A 216 -9.19 -23.02 -20.48
C ALA A 216 -8.40 -21.78 -20.94
N LEU A 217 -9.04 -20.94 -21.76
CA LEU A 217 -8.45 -19.70 -22.26
C LEU A 217 -8.23 -18.68 -21.14
N SER A 218 -9.17 -18.54 -20.21
CA SER A 218 -9.05 -17.68 -19.03
C SER A 218 -7.87 -18.10 -18.14
N ARG A 219 -7.69 -19.40 -17.91
CA ARG A 219 -6.56 -19.96 -17.15
C ARG A 219 -5.23 -19.74 -17.85
N PHE A 220 -5.19 -19.93 -19.17
CA PHE A 220 -4.02 -19.66 -19.99
C PHE A 220 -3.62 -18.18 -19.94
N SER A 221 -4.58 -17.27 -20.14
CA SER A 221 -4.36 -15.82 -20.06
C SER A 221 -3.87 -15.40 -18.66
N SER A 222 -4.48 -15.91 -17.59
CA SER A 222 -4.05 -15.66 -16.20
C SER A 222 -2.61 -16.12 -15.95
N CYS A 223 -2.21 -17.29 -16.47
CA CYS A 223 -0.83 -17.79 -16.35
C CYS A 223 0.17 -16.87 -17.07
N ILE A 224 -0.13 -16.46 -18.30
CA ILE A 224 0.71 -15.50 -19.05
C ILE A 224 0.83 -14.18 -18.29
N MET A 225 -0.29 -13.62 -17.82
CA MET A 225 -0.26 -12.36 -17.06
C MET A 225 0.59 -12.48 -15.79
N LEU A 226 0.51 -13.60 -15.06
CA LEU A 226 1.31 -13.82 -13.85
C LEU A 226 2.80 -13.90 -14.19
N VAL A 227 3.19 -14.59 -15.27
CA VAL A 227 4.59 -14.65 -15.73
C VAL A 227 5.08 -13.27 -16.16
N THR A 228 4.29 -12.52 -16.93
CA THR A 228 4.64 -11.16 -17.35
C THR A 228 4.75 -10.22 -16.14
N TYR A 229 3.85 -10.33 -15.17
CA TYR A 229 3.89 -9.55 -13.93
C TYR A 229 5.14 -9.89 -13.09
N ALA A 230 5.48 -11.16 -12.94
CA ALA A 230 6.69 -11.60 -12.24
C ALA A 230 7.96 -11.10 -12.95
N ALA A 231 8.00 -11.13 -14.28
CA ALA A 231 9.11 -10.58 -15.06
C ALA A 231 9.22 -9.05 -14.91
N TYR A 232 8.08 -8.34 -14.90
CA TYR A 232 8.03 -6.90 -14.64
C TYR A 232 8.54 -6.56 -13.24
N LEU A 233 8.06 -7.23 -12.21
CA LEU A 233 8.56 -7.06 -10.84
C LEU A 233 10.06 -7.36 -10.76
N PHE A 234 10.53 -8.45 -11.36
CA PHE A 234 11.96 -8.77 -11.38
C PHE A 234 12.79 -7.66 -12.04
N PHE A 235 12.35 -7.12 -13.18
CA PHE A 235 13.04 -6.03 -13.86
C PHE A 235 13.03 -4.74 -13.02
N GLN A 236 11.88 -4.37 -12.46
CA GLN A 236 11.77 -3.19 -11.59
C GLN A 236 12.72 -3.28 -10.39
N LEU A 237 12.68 -4.41 -9.67
CA LEU A 237 13.47 -4.59 -8.46
C LEU A 237 14.98 -4.71 -8.76
N LYS A 238 15.36 -5.30 -9.90
CA LYS A 238 16.77 -5.38 -10.33
C LYS A 238 17.30 -4.03 -10.80
N ASN A 239 16.51 -3.24 -11.53
CA ASN A 239 16.96 -1.96 -12.06
C ASN A 239 17.15 -0.92 -10.93
N GLN A 240 16.28 -0.93 -9.91
CA GLN A 240 16.41 -0.10 -8.70
C GLN A 240 17.69 -0.42 -7.89
N ARG A 241 18.21 -1.65 -7.97
CA ARG A 241 19.49 -2.02 -7.34
C ARG A 241 20.70 -1.36 -8.03
N ASN A 242 20.63 -1.11 -9.33
CA ASN A 242 21.74 -0.54 -10.10
C ASN A 242 21.81 0.99 -10.03
N LEU A 243 20.72 1.66 -9.62
CA LEU A 243 20.65 3.12 -9.51
C LEU A 243 21.27 3.69 -8.21
N ASN A 244 21.58 2.82 -7.23
CA ASN A 244 22.26 3.20 -5.98
C ASN A 244 23.81 3.20 -6.09
N VAL A 245 24.36 3.25 -7.31
CA VAL A 245 25.78 3.51 -7.56
C VAL A 245 25.89 4.99 -7.97
N PRO A 246 26.74 5.82 -7.31
CA PRO A 246 26.82 7.24 -7.64
C PRO A 246 27.53 7.37 -8.98
N LEU A 247 26.77 7.55 -10.05
CA LEU A 247 27.31 7.93 -11.34
C LEU A 247 27.05 9.41 -11.55
N ASN A 248 28.11 10.18 -11.32
CA ASN A 248 28.34 11.37 -12.12
C ASN A 248 28.21 10.98 -13.60
N GLU A 249 27.56 11.83 -14.38
CA GLU A 249 27.31 11.74 -15.83
C GLU A 249 26.02 10.98 -16.25
N GLU A 250 25.00 11.78 -16.56
CA GLU A 250 23.98 11.55 -17.59
C GLU A 250 23.30 10.16 -17.63
N GLY A 251 22.42 9.87 -16.66
CA GLY A 251 21.59 8.66 -16.73
C GLY A 251 20.52 8.53 -15.66
N PHE A 252 19.27 8.72 -16.07
CA PHE A 252 18.07 8.08 -15.49
C PHE A 252 17.74 8.36 -14.00
N GLN A 253 17.39 9.62 -13.68
CA GLN A 253 16.58 9.85 -12.49
C GLN A 253 15.11 9.58 -12.81
N ILE A 254 14.58 8.48 -12.26
CA ILE A 254 13.15 8.43 -11.95
C ILE A 254 13.00 9.38 -10.76
N ASP A 255 12.67 10.63 -11.07
CA ASP A 255 12.20 11.60 -10.09
C ASP A 255 10.80 11.14 -9.64
N GLU A 256 10.77 10.15 -8.76
CA GLU A 256 9.63 10.00 -7.86
C GLU A 256 9.72 11.19 -6.90
N GLY A 257 8.81 12.14 -7.11
CA GLY A 257 8.85 13.45 -6.47
C GLY A 257 9.09 13.33 -4.98
N SER A 258 10.05 14.11 -4.49
CA SER A 258 10.34 14.36 -3.08
C SER A 258 9.86 13.25 -2.14
N TYR A 259 10.61 12.14 -2.11
CA TYR A 259 10.80 11.53 -0.81
C TYR A 259 11.45 12.61 0.05
N ASP A 260 10.64 13.39 0.77
CA ASP A 260 11.06 13.80 2.10
C ASP A 260 11.65 12.53 2.75
N ASP A 261 12.79 12.66 3.44
CA ASP A 261 13.36 11.61 4.27
C ASP A 261 12.33 11.21 5.36
N GLU A 262 11.26 10.51 4.98
CA GLU A 262 10.25 10.00 5.86
C GLU A 262 10.86 8.79 6.54
N ALA A 263 11.53 9.08 7.66
CA ALA A 263 11.95 8.06 8.57
C ALA A 263 10.75 7.19 8.97
N PRO A 264 10.92 5.87 9.07
CA PRO A 264 9.84 4.99 9.47
C PRO A 264 9.31 5.41 10.85
N GLN A 265 8.00 5.62 10.93
CA GLN A 265 7.33 6.15 12.12
C GLN A 265 7.06 5.07 13.17
N ILE A 266 7.06 3.80 12.76
CA ILE A 266 6.81 2.63 13.61
C ILE A 266 7.91 1.59 13.42
N SER A 267 8.22 0.80 14.46
CA SER A 267 9.28 -0.20 14.37
C SER A 267 8.89 -1.40 13.49
N LYS A 268 9.89 -2.11 12.94
CA LYS A 268 9.68 -3.29 12.08
C LYS A 268 8.69 -4.31 12.66
N TRP A 269 8.86 -4.67 13.93
CA TRP A 269 8.00 -5.67 14.57
C TRP A 269 6.59 -5.15 14.83
N GLU A 270 6.44 -3.86 15.12
CA GLU A 270 5.12 -3.23 15.21
C GLU A 270 4.42 -3.24 13.86
N SER A 271 5.11 -2.93 12.75
CA SER A 271 4.52 -3.00 11.41
C SER A 271 4.01 -4.40 11.09
N VAL A 272 4.78 -5.46 11.40
CA VAL A 272 4.35 -6.84 11.19
C VAL A 272 3.11 -7.20 12.04
N ILE A 273 3.11 -6.82 13.31
CA ILE A 273 1.98 -7.09 14.21
C ILE A 273 0.72 -6.37 13.72
N TRP A 274 0.83 -5.08 13.37
CA TRP A 274 -0.29 -4.30 12.84
C TRP A 274 -0.80 -4.85 11.51
N LEU A 275 0.10 -5.22 10.61
CA LEU A 275 -0.25 -5.82 9.33
C LEU A 275 -1.11 -7.08 9.52
N LEU A 276 -0.73 -7.96 10.45
CA LEU A 276 -1.48 -9.18 10.76
C LEU A 276 -2.83 -8.90 11.43
N ILE A 277 -2.86 -8.00 12.42
CA ILE A 277 -4.10 -7.64 13.14
C ILE A 277 -5.09 -7.00 12.18
N ILE A 278 -4.67 -6.03 11.39
CA ILE A 278 -5.53 -5.32 10.43
C ILE A 278 -6.02 -6.30 9.36
N SER A 279 -5.15 -7.16 8.82
CA SER A 279 -5.56 -8.20 7.86
C SER A 279 -6.64 -9.13 8.43
N ALA A 280 -6.51 -9.53 9.69
CA ALA A 280 -7.51 -10.35 10.37
C ALA A 280 -8.83 -9.59 10.55
N CYS A 281 -8.79 -8.32 10.97
CA CYS A 281 -9.98 -7.48 11.09
C CYS A 281 -10.68 -7.27 9.74
N VAL A 282 -9.93 -6.98 8.67
CA VAL A 282 -10.45 -6.87 7.30
C VAL A 282 -11.09 -8.19 6.88
N SER A 283 -10.46 -9.32 7.13
CA SER A 283 -11.03 -10.64 6.81
C SER A 283 -12.35 -10.89 7.53
N ILE A 284 -12.44 -10.58 8.84
CA ILE A 284 -13.67 -10.76 9.62
C ILE A 284 -14.79 -9.87 9.07
N LEU A 285 -14.54 -8.58 8.84
CA LEU A 285 -15.57 -7.67 8.31
C LEU A 285 -15.95 -7.99 6.86
N SER A 286 -14.99 -8.46 6.06
CA SER A 286 -15.23 -8.87 4.68
C SER A 286 -16.16 -10.07 4.60
N GLU A 287 -16.13 -11.00 5.57
CA GLU A 287 -17.09 -12.10 5.66
C GLU A 287 -18.54 -11.58 5.82
N TYR A 288 -18.77 -10.67 6.78
CA TYR A 288 -20.07 -10.02 6.95
C TYR A 288 -20.50 -9.21 5.73
N LEU A 289 -19.56 -8.50 5.09
CA LEU A 289 -19.82 -7.74 3.86
C LEU A 289 -20.32 -8.67 2.76
N VAL A 290 -19.54 -9.71 2.45
CA VAL A 290 -19.79 -10.69 1.38
C VAL A 290 -21.13 -11.40 1.60
N ASP A 291 -21.41 -11.86 2.82
CA ASP A 291 -22.66 -12.56 3.14
C ASP A 291 -23.91 -11.69 3.00
N THR A 292 -23.76 -10.37 3.13
CA THR A 292 -24.87 -9.44 3.07
C THR A 292 -25.10 -8.82 1.69
N ILE A 293 -24.18 -8.97 0.72
CA ILE A 293 -24.28 -8.39 -0.64
C ILE A 293 -25.65 -8.65 -1.29
N LYS A 294 -26.08 -9.92 -1.35
CA LYS A 294 -27.35 -10.30 -2.01
C LYS A 294 -28.57 -9.73 -1.28
N ARG A 295 -28.56 -9.75 0.05
CA ARG A 295 -29.67 -9.24 0.87
C ARG A 295 -29.73 -7.70 0.83
N ALA A 296 -28.59 -7.04 0.81
CA ALA A 296 -28.47 -5.60 0.64
C ALA A 296 -28.96 -5.15 -0.74
N SER A 297 -28.65 -5.89 -1.80
CA SER A 297 -29.17 -5.62 -3.16
C SER A 297 -30.70 -5.55 -3.19
N ILE A 298 -31.38 -6.51 -2.57
CA ILE A 298 -32.85 -6.54 -2.50
C ILE A 298 -33.38 -5.39 -1.63
N ALA A 299 -32.79 -5.18 -0.45
CA ALA A 299 -33.25 -4.17 0.50
C ALA A 299 -33.04 -2.73 0.02
N LEU A 300 -31.96 -2.46 -0.72
CA LEU A 300 -31.63 -1.15 -1.28
C LEU A 300 -32.19 -0.94 -2.69
N ASN A 301 -32.83 -1.96 -3.28
CA ASN A 301 -33.28 -1.95 -4.67
C ASN A 301 -32.17 -1.58 -5.67
N MET A 302 -30.94 -2.06 -5.41
CA MET A 302 -29.77 -1.86 -6.25
C MET A 302 -29.31 -3.17 -6.86
N PRO A 303 -28.94 -3.23 -8.15
CA PRO A 303 -28.46 -4.46 -8.74
C PRO A 303 -27.10 -4.86 -8.12
N VAL A 304 -26.90 -6.16 -7.92
CA VAL A 304 -25.62 -6.71 -7.41
C VAL A 304 -24.44 -6.21 -8.26
N SER A 305 -24.64 -6.03 -9.57
CA SER A 305 -23.61 -5.48 -10.45
C SER A 305 -23.17 -4.07 -10.09
N PHE A 306 -24.09 -3.20 -9.68
CA PHE A 306 -23.74 -1.84 -9.25
C PHE A 306 -22.94 -1.89 -7.94
N ILE A 307 -23.37 -2.71 -6.99
CA ILE A 307 -22.64 -2.93 -5.73
C ILE A 307 -21.21 -3.42 -6.02
N SER A 308 -21.07 -4.39 -6.93
CA SER A 308 -19.78 -4.98 -7.25
C SER A 308 -18.85 -4.06 -8.04
N VAL A 309 -19.35 -3.34 -9.04
CA VAL A 309 -18.51 -2.49 -9.91
C VAL A 309 -18.17 -1.14 -9.26
N ILE A 310 -19.06 -0.59 -8.42
CA ILE A 310 -18.91 0.77 -7.89
C ILE A 310 -18.54 0.78 -6.41
N LEU A 311 -19.28 0.04 -5.56
CA LEU A 311 -19.12 0.16 -4.11
C LEU A 311 -17.94 -0.65 -3.56
N LEU A 312 -17.75 -1.89 -4.02
CA LEU A 312 -16.63 -2.72 -3.53
C LEU A 312 -15.25 -2.14 -3.86
N PRO A 313 -14.98 -1.65 -5.09
CA PRO A 313 -13.67 -1.10 -5.45
C PRO A 313 -13.32 0.17 -4.68
N LEU A 314 -14.30 1.02 -4.40
CA LEU A 314 -14.12 2.23 -3.60
C LEU A 314 -13.53 1.92 -2.21
N VAL A 315 -13.88 0.76 -1.64
CA VAL A 315 -13.36 0.30 -0.36
C VAL A 315 -12.06 -0.47 -0.50
N GLY A 316 -11.93 -1.31 -1.54
CA GLY A 316 -10.71 -2.05 -1.84
C GLY A 316 -9.51 -1.13 -2.07
N ASN A 317 -9.73 -0.01 -2.76
CA ASN A 317 -8.72 0.97 -3.16
C ASN A 317 -8.78 2.24 -2.29
N ALA A 318 -9.36 2.13 -1.08
CA ALA A 318 -9.50 3.26 -0.17
C ALA A 318 -8.16 3.92 0.20
N ILE A 319 -7.04 3.17 0.15
CA ILE A 319 -5.67 3.70 0.32
C ILE A 319 -5.39 4.78 -0.73
N ASP A 320 -5.69 4.49 -2.00
CA ASP A 320 -5.36 5.36 -3.13
C ASP A 320 -6.26 6.60 -3.17
N HIS A 321 -7.51 6.45 -2.75
CA HIS A 321 -8.41 7.59 -2.52
C HIS A 321 -7.94 8.48 -1.35
N ALA A 322 -7.42 7.88 -0.28
CA ALA A 322 -6.91 8.61 0.87
C ALA A 322 -5.58 9.31 0.57
N SER A 323 -4.68 8.69 -0.21
CA SER A 323 -3.39 9.28 -0.60
C SER A 323 -3.56 10.52 -1.46
N ALA A 324 -4.55 10.54 -2.37
CA ALA A 324 -4.94 11.74 -3.13
C ALA A 324 -5.40 12.89 -2.20
N TYR A 325 -6.12 12.58 -1.11
CA TYR A 325 -6.53 13.57 -0.11
C TYR A 325 -5.39 13.99 0.84
N ILE A 326 -4.47 13.08 1.20
CA ILE A 326 -3.33 13.39 2.09
C ILE A 326 -2.28 14.22 1.36
N CYS A 327 -2.05 13.97 0.07
CA CYS A 327 -1.21 14.81 -0.78
C CYS A 327 -1.74 16.27 -0.85
N HIS A 328 -3.07 16.44 -0.75
CA HIS A 328 -3.71 17.74 -0.54
C HIS A 328 -3.34 18.38 0.81
N GLU A 329 -3.31 17.65 1.92
CA GLU A 329 -3.05 18.24 3.26
C GLU A 329 -1.56 18.58 3.46
N ARG A 330 -0.64 17.96 2.69
CA ARG A 330 0.81 18.28 2.72
C ARG A 330 1.22 19.46 1.84
N GLN A 331 0.38 19.90 0.90
CA GLN A 331 0.69 21.02 -0.01
C GLN A 331 -0.05 22.33 0.32
N ALA A 332 -0.90 22.33 1.35
CA ALA A 332 -1.63 23.51 1.85
C ALA A 332 -0.94 24.09 3.09
#